data_AF-A0AAE8SZY0-F1
#
_entry.id   AF-A0AAE8SZY0-F1
#
_cell.length_a   1.000
_cell.length_b   1.000
_cell.length_c   1.000
_cell.angle_alpha   90.00
_cell.angle_beta   90.00
_cell.angle_gamma   90.00
#
_symmetry.space_group_name_H-M   'P 1'
#
loop_
_entity.id
_entity.type
_entity.pdbx_description
1 polymer ?
#
loop_
_entity_poly.entity_id
_entity_poly.type
_entity_poly.pdbx_seq_one_letter_code
_entity_poly.pdbx_strand_id
1 'polypeptide(L)'
;MTDGRILNPSVWGFMSWVFEAEDATTENPVRNLWLTALRLLFPGTLTAARPRAAYRVSFHPATLATNPKAGAILKEIRLTENATEIRVSADYRTRDIFFAECKKAGEDTAEGWERAETELAQYLEENLDGCDWFYCAVGIGTKASFYKWDRNRGDNHRDQLAPMHTRALDFANPADRPVIERYFEQIKNDGWDRTDPWLSSSL
;
A
#
# COMPACT_ATOMS: atom_id res chain seq x y z
N MET A 1 9.03 -6.58 24.70
CA MET A 1 8.20 -6.05 23.60
C MET A 1 8.44 -6.93 22.39
N THR A 2 7.40 -7.43 21.75
CA THR A 2 7.51 -8.29 20.56
C THR A 2 7.67 -7.41 19.32
N ASP A 3 8.78 -7.60 18.61
CA ASP A 3 9.03 -6.98 17.29
C ASP A 3 8.24 -7.70 16.20
N GLY A 4 8.25 -7.15 14.97
CA GLY A 4 7.68 -7.79 13.78
C GLY A 4 8.38 -9.10 13.45
N ARG A 5 7.68 -10.01 12.75
CA ARG A 5 8.28 -11.27 12.29
C ARG A 5 9.09 -11.07 11.02
N ILE A 6 8.65 -10.19 10.14
CA ILE A 6 9.21 -9.92 8.81
C ILE A 6 9.89 -8.55 8.79
N LEU A 7 9.24 -7.54 9.34
CA LEU A 7 9.75 -6.19 9.52
C LEU A 7 10.48 -6.15 10.87
N ASN A 8 11.78 -6.43 10.88
CA ASN A 8 12.57 -6.46 12.11
C ASN A 8 14.07 -6.16 11.88
N PRO A 9 14.86 -5.96 12.95
CA PRO A 9 16.24 -5.53 12.85
C PRO A 9 17.20 -6.50 12.17
N SER A 10 16.88 -7.79 12.11
CA SER A 10 17.72 -8.77 11.42
C SER A 10 17.62 -8.66 9.90
N VAL A 11 16.62 -7.95 9.38
CA VAL A 11 16.46 -7.70 7.94
C VAL A 11 17.19 -6.41 7.57
N TRP A 12 18.50 -6.52 7.35
CA TRP A 12 19.39 -5.38 7.14
C TRP A 12 18.92 -4.44 6.03
N GLY A 13 18.46 -4.97 4.90
CA GLY A 13 17.95 -4.16 3.79
C GLY A 13 16.73 -3.32 4.17
N PHE A 14 15.84 -3.83 5.04
CA PHE A 14 14.71 -3.05 5.56
C PHE A 14 15.21 -1.96 6.51
N MET A 15 16.07 -2.30 7.47
CA MET A 15 16.56 -1.34 8.45
C MET A 15 17.40 -0.22 7.82
N SER A 16 18.19 -0.49 6.77
CA SER A 16 18.91 0.55 6.03
C SER A 16 17.96 1.64 5.55
N TRP A 17 16.82 1.24 4.97
CA TRP A 17 15.82 2.20 4.51
C TRP A 17 15.05 2.86 5.64
N VAL A 18 14.86 2.20 6.79
CA VAL A 18 14.29 2.85 7.97
C VAL A 18 15.17 4.02 8.39
N PHE A 19 16.50 3.81 8.52
CA PHE A 19 17.43 4.87 8.90
C PHE A 19 17.52 5.98 7.85
N GLU A 20 17.53 5.64 6.56
CA GLU A 20 17.52 6.66 5.51
C GLU A 20 16.21 7.46 5.43
N ALA A 21 15.09 6.85 5.82
CA ALA A 21 13.77 7.48 5.81
C ALA A 21 13.54 8.41 7.00
N GLU A 22 14.21 8.17 8.14
CA GLU A 22 14.00 8.89 9.41
C GLU A 22 14.24 10.40 9.27
N ASP A 23 15.31 10.79 8.58
CA ASP A 23 15.68 12.18 8.32
C ASP A 23 15.62 12.56 6.83
N ALA A 24 14.80 11.84 6.05
CA ALA A 24 14.76 12.02 4.61
C ALA A 24 14.30 13.43 4.21
N THR A 25 15.14 14.11 3.44
CA THR A 25 14.83 15.43 2.86
C THR A 25 14.09 15.35 1.52
N THR A 26 14.01 14.14 0.96
CA THR A 26 13.27 13.82 -0.28
C THR A 26 12.37 12.60 -0.04
N GLU A 27 11.44 12.35 -0.94
CA GLU A 27 10.51 11.23 -0.81
C GLU A 27 11.16 9.88 -1.16
N ASN A 28 12.27 9.88 -1.91
CA ASN A 28 12.88 8.64 -2.42
C ASN A 28 13.26 7.61 -1.33
N PRO A 29 13.92 7.99 -0.21
CA PRO A 29 14.18 7.05 0.88
C PRO A 29 12.90 6.44 1.47
N VAL A 30 11.87 7.26 1.69
CA VAL A 30 10.56 6.81 2.19
C VAL A 30 9.91 5.83 1.21
N ARG A 31 9.95 6.13 -0.08
CA ARG A 31 9.43 5.21 -1.11
C ARG A 31 10.19 3.88 -1.13
N ASN A 32 11.52 3.90 -0.97
CA ASN A 32 12.34 2.69 -0.93
C ASN A 32 12.10 1.86 0.33
N LEU A 33 11.81 2.50 1.46
CA LEU A 33 11.32 1.84 2.68
C LEU A 33 10.03 1.07 2.39
N TRP A 34 9.02 1.74 1.83
CA TRP A 34 7.75 1.11 1.46
C TRP A 34 7.91 -0.02 0.46
N LEU A 35 8.71 0.16 -0.59
CA LEU A 35 8.99 -0.93 -1.53
C LEU A 35 9.61 -2.15 -0.86
N THR A 36 10.58 -1.91 0.03
CA THR A 36 11.29 -2.99 0.70
C THR A 36 10.33 -3.73 1.63
N ALA A 37 9.53 -3.02 2.42
CA ALA A 37 8.48 -3.61 3.23
C ALA A 37 7.49 -4.43 2.39
N LEU A 38 6.97 -3.88 1.29
CA LEU A 38 6.04 -4.56 0.40
C LEU A 38 6.68 -5.82 -0.22
N ARG A 39 7.93 -5.77 -0.68
CA ARG A 39 8.61 -6.95 -1.25
C ARG A 39 8.85 -8.06 -0.24
N LEU A 40 9.14 -7.70 1.01
CA LEU A 40 9.31 -8.67 2.10
C LEU A 40 7.98 -9.34 2.46
N LEU A 41 6.89 -8.55 2.50
CA LEU A 41 5.58 -9.01 2.91
C LEU A 41 4.80 -9.71 1.79
N PHE A 42 5.07 -9.33 0.54
CA PHE A 42 4.43 -9.84 -0.68
C PHE A 42 5.50 -10.38 -1.64
N PRO A 43 6.10 -11.54 -1.32
CA PRO A 43 7.09 -12.14 -2.19
C PRO A 43 6.46 -12.43 -3.56
N GLY A 44 7.17 -12.10 -4.64
CA GLY A 44 6.67 -12.20 -6.01
C GLY A 44 6.52 -13.62 -6.56
N THR A 45 6.71 -14.64 -5.72
CA THR A 45 6.57 -16.04 -6.08
C THR A 45 5.25 -16.61 -5.57
N LEU A 46 4.71 -17.57 -6.32
CA LEU A 46 3.59 -18.40 -5.85
C LEU A 46 4.02 -19.11 -4.57
N THR A 47 3.17 -19.05 -3.54
CA THR A 47 3.44 -19.72 -2.27
C THR A 47 2.53 -20.94 -2.15
N ALA A 48 2.89 -21.92 -1.32
CA ALA A 48 2.02 -23.08 -1.06
C ALA A 48 0.63 -22.66 -0.51
N ALA A 49 0.57 -21.55 0.23
CA ALA A 49 -0.68 -20.98 0.72
C ALA A 49 -1.50 -20.29 -0.37
N ARG A 50 -0.87 -19.84 -1.47
CA ARG A 50 -1.52 -19.18 -2.61
C ARG A 50 -0.89 -19.60 -3.93
N PRO A 51 -1.16 -20.82 -4.42
CA PRO A 51 -0.53 -21.36 -5.61
C PRO A 51 -0.98 -20.69 -6.91
N ARG A 52 -1.98 -19.80 -6.86
CA ARG A 52 -2.52 -19.07 -8.02
C ARG A 52 -2.38 -17.54 -7.92
N ALA A 53 -1.70 -17.03 -6.89
CA ALA A 53 -1.51 -15.58 -6.71
C ALA A 53 -0.04 -15.23 -6.51
N ALA A 54 0.47 -14.34 -7.34
CA ALA A 54 1.78 -13.71 -7.22
C ALA A 54 1.60 -12.20 -7.00
N TYR A 55 2.63 -11.53 -6.49
CA TYR A 55 2.58 -10.09 -6.26
C TYR A 55 3.63 -9.38 -7.08
N ARG A 56 3.27 -8.21 -7.59
CA ARG A 56 4.18 -7.29 -8.25
C ARG A 56 4.12 -5.96 -7.51
N VAL A 57 5.27 -5.55 -7.00
CA VAL A 57 5.44 -4.22 -6.41
C VAL A 57 6.00 -3.30 -7.48
N SER A 58 5.39 -2.14 -7.70
CA SER A 58 5.81 -1.14 -8.67
C SER A 58 5.73 0.27 -8.09
N PHE A 59 6.38 1.22 -8.75
CA PHE A 59 6.19 2.63 -8.46
C PHE A 59 5.17 3.24 -9.41
N HIS A 60 4.43 4.22 -8.90
CA HIS A 60 3.88 5.23 -9.77
C HIS A 60 4.97 6.28 -10.03
N PRO A 61 5.48 6.43 -11.27
CA PRO A 61 6.33 7.57 -11.56
C PRO A 61 5.48 8.84 -11.47
N ALA A 62 6.08 9.91 -10.94
CA ALA A 62 5.55 11.24 -11.06
C ALA A 62 5.42 11.59 -12.56
N THR A 63 4.21 11.56 -13.11
CA THR A 63 3.96 11.98 -14.49
C THR A 63 3.83 13.50 -14.56
N LEU A 64 4.50 14.10 -15.55
CA LEU A 64 4.66 15.54 -15.74
C LEU A 64 3.36 16.32 -16.03
N ALA A 65 2.20 15.68 -16.12
CA ALA A 65 1.01 16.31 -16.69
C ALA A 65 0.15 17.09 -15.69
N THR A 66 0.04 16.70 -14.41
CA THR A 66 -0.80 17.47 -13.46
C THR A 66 -0.51 17.30 -11.97
N ASN A 67 0.16 16.22 -11.52
CA ASN A 67 0.59 16.13 -10.13
C ASN A 67 1.65 15.02 -9.99
N PRO A 68 2.90 15.30 -9.58
CA PRO A 68 3.95 14.30 -9.44
C PRO A 68 3.67 13.41 -8.22
N LYS A 69 2.68 12.52 -8.31
CA LYS A 69 2.30 11.62 -7.22
C LYS A 69 3.32 10.51 -7.09
N ALA A 70 3.77 10.32 -5.86
CA ALA A 70 4.99 9.63 -5.53
C ALA A 70 4.65 8.48 -4.59
N GLY A 71 4.29 7.34 -5.16
CA GLY A 71 3.73 6.26 -4.38
C GLY A 71 4.27 4.88 -4.69
N ALA A 72 4.12 3.98 -3.72
CA ALA A 72 4.34 2.56 -3.89
C ALA A 72 3.00 1.88 -4.18
N ILE A 73 2.94 1.10 -5.27
CA ILE A 73 1.76 0.33 -5.65
C ILE A 73 2.04 -1.15 -5.48
N LEU A 74 1.11 -1.84 -4.85
CA LEU A 74 1.09 -3.30 -4.80
C LEU A 74 0.01 -3.81 -5.74
N LYS A 75 0.43 -4.63 -6.71
CA LYS A 75 -0.45 -5.35 -7.62
C LYS A 75 -0.46 -6.83 -7.28
N GLU A 76 -1.64 -7.43 -7.24
CA GLU A 76 -1.81 -8.88 -7.20
C GLU A 76 -2.07 -9.39 -8.62
N ILE A 77 -1.42 -10.51 -8.96
CA ILE A 77 -1.52 -11.21 -10.23
C ILE A 77 -2.10 -12.57 -9.93
N ARG A 78 -3.30 -12.88 -10.46
CA ARG A 78 -3.93 -14.19 -10.32
C ARG A 78 -4.08 -14.88 -11.66
N LEU A 79 -3.85 -16.19 -11.70
CA LEU A 79 -4.25 -17.03 -12.83
C LEU A 79 -5.77 -16.98 -13.00
N THR A 80 -6.25 -16.98 -14.24
CA THR A 80 -7.67 -17.19 -14.51
C THR A 80 -8.07 -18.63 -14.19
N GLU A 81 -9.37 -18.87 -13.97
CA GLU A 81 -9.88 -20.17 -13.51
C GLU A 81 -9.42 -21.34 -14.39
N ASN A 82 -9.27 -21.11 -15.70
CA ASN A 82 -8.89 -22.10 -16.70
C ASN A 82 -7.37 -22.25 -16.91
N ALA A 83 -6.55 -21.37 -16.34
CA ALA A 83 -5.10 -21.36 -16.54
C ALA A 83 -4.35 -22.09 -15.41
N THR A 84 -3.41 -22.96 -15.77
CA THR A 84 -2.48 -23.62 -14.84
C THR A 84 -1.09 -22.98 -14.83
N GLU A 85 -0.76 -22.19 -15.86
CA GLU A 85 0.47 -21.41 -15.98
C GLU A 85 0.23 -20.18 -16.87
N ILE A 86 1.14 -19.20 -16.83
CA ILE A 86 1.05 -17.98 -17.64
C ILE A 86 1.78 -18.19 -18.97
N ARG A 87 1.04 -18.32 -20.07
CA ARG A 87 1.58 -18.36 -21.44
C ARG A 87 1.22 -17.11 -22.23
N VAL A 88 0.02 -16.58 -22.02
CA VAL A 88 -0.52 -15.39 -22.69
C VAL A 88 -1.15 -14.43 -21.68
N SER A 89 -1.41 -13.18 -22.09
CA SER A 89 -2.02 -12.17 -21.23
C SER A 89 -3.43 -12.52 -20.74
N ALA A 90 -4.15 -13.39 -21.45
CA ALA A 90 -5.47 -13.88 -21.05
C ALA A 90 -5.42 -14.90 -19.89
N ASP A 91 -4.25 -15.47 -19.59
CA ASP A 91 -4.09 -16.49 -18.55
C ASP A 91 -4.07 -15.90 -17.14
N TYR A 92 -3.95 -14.58 -17.01
CA TYR A 92 -3.91 -13.91 -15.72
C TYR A 92 -4.71 -12.61 -15.71
N ARG A 93 -5.09 -12.20 -14.51
CA ARG A 93 -5.62 -10.87 -14.21
C ARG A 93 -4.67 -10.18 -13.26
N THR A 94 -4.52 -8.88 -13.44
CA THR A 94 -3.75 -8.02 -12.52
C THR A 94 -4.69 -7.00 -11.91
N ARG A 95 -4.58 -6.80 -10.60
CA ARG A 95 -5.33 -5.77 -9.88
C ARG A 95 -4.41 -5.03 -8.94
N ASP A 96 -4.63 -3.74 -8.84
CA ASP A 96 -4.03 -2.94 -7.78
C ASP A 96 -4.82 -3.29 -6.52
N ILE A 97 -4.11 -3.65 -5.46
CA ILE A 97 -4.73 -4.06 -4.19
C ILE A 97 -4.31 -3.16 -3.02
N PHE A 98 -3.29 -2.34 -3.23
CA PHE A 98 -2.84 -1.35 -2.26
C PHE A 98 -2.00 -0.24 -2.90
N PHE A 99 -2.13 0.97 -2.36
CA PHE A 99 -1.34 2.15 -2.73
C PHE A 99 -0.87 2.89 -1.48
N ALA A 100 0.40 3.30 -1.45
CA ALA A 100 0.93 4.19 -0.42
C ALA A 100 1.41 5.50 -1.03
N GLU A 101 0.88 6.64 -0.55
CA GLU A 101 1.40 7.98 -0.84
C GLU A 101 2.58 8.26 0.08
N CYS A 102 3.75 8.61 -0.47
CA CYS A 102 4.99 8.72 0.29
C CYS A 102 5.50 10.17 0.34
N LYS A 103 5.58 10.74 1.54
CA LYS A 103 6.14 12.06 1.82
C LYS A 103 7.44 11.99 2.61
N LYS A 104 8.28 13.01 2.44
CA LYS A 104 9.57 13.15 3.15
C LYS A 104 9.35 13.39 4.66
N ALA A 105 10.35 13.09 5.49
CA ALA A 105 10.23 13.17 6.95
C ALA A 105 9.89 14.58 7.47
N GLY A 106 10.40 15.63 6.82
CA GLY A 106 10.10 17.02 7.18
C GLY A 106 8.64 17.46 6.99
N GLU A 107 7.78 16.60 6.42
CA GLU A 107 6.34 16.83 6.34
C GLU A 107 5.56 16.14 7.48
N ASP A 108 6.24 15.61 8.50
CA ASP A 108 5.60 15.04 9.70
C ASP A 108 5.06 16.16 10.61
N THR A 109 4.10 16.90 10.08
CA THR A 109 3.31 17.93 10.75
C THR A 109 1.83 17.67 10.51
N ALA A 110 0.94 18.25 11.33
CA ALA A 110 -0.49 18.07 11.15
C ALA A 110 -0.96 18.44 9.73
N GLU A 111 -0.48 19.56 9.20
CA GLU A 111 -0.79 20.04 7.85
C GLU A 111 -0.18 19.16 6.75
N GLY A 112 0.98 18.56 7.00
CA GLY A 112 1.60 17.61 6.07
C GLY A 112 0.79 16.33 5.94
N TRP A 113 0.33 15.76 7.06
CA TRP A 113 -0.56 14.61 7.08
C TRP A 113 -1.90 14.90 6.39
N GLU A 114 -2.55 16.01 6.70
CA GLU A 114 -3.83 16.39 6.08
C GLU A 114 -3.72 16.56 4.57
N ARG A 115 -2.64 17.20 4.09
CA ARG A 115 -2.38 17.36 2.66
C ARG A 115 -2.16 16.01 1.99
N ALA A 116 -1.34 15.14 2.57
CA ALA A 116 -1.06 13.82 2.01
C ALA A 116 -2.30 12.91 1.98
N GLU A 117 -3.17 12.97 2.99
CA GLU A 117 -4.47 12.29 2.99
C GLU A 117 -5.37 12.79 1.85
N THR A 118 -5.44 14.11 1.65
CA THR A 118 -6.23 14.72 0.58
C THR A 118 -5.71 14.30 -0.80
N GLU A 119 -4.39 14.36 -1.01
CA GLU A 119 -3.75 13.95 -2.26
C GLU A 119 -3.95 12.45 -2.55
N LEU A 120 -3.87 11.61 -1.52
CA LEU A 120 -4.17 10.19 -1.60
C LEU A 120 -5.62 9.95 -2.03
N ALA A 121 -6.59 10.58 -1.36
CA ALA A 121 -8.00 10.39 -1.67
C ALA A 121 -8.33 10.85 -3.11
N GLN A 122 -7.80 12.01 -3.52
CA GLN A 122 -7.95 12.50 -4.88
C GLN A 122 -7.36 11.53 -5.91
N TYR A 123 -6.20 10.94 -5.63
CA TYR A 123 -5.61 9.90 -6.49
C TYR A 123 -6.54 8.70 -6.66
N LEU A 124 -7.08 8.18 -5.56
CA LEU A 124 -7.92 6.99 -5.59
C LEU A 124 -9.21 7.24 -6.38
N GLU A 125 -9.83 8.41 -6.22
CA GLU A 125 -11.02 8.79 -6.98
C GLU A 125 -10.76 8.88 -8.48
N GLU A 126 -9.64 9.49 -8.88
CA GLU A 126 -9.26 9.69 -10.29
C GLU A 126 -8.79 8.40 -11.00
N ASN A 127 -8.33 7.38 -10.26
CA ASN A 127 -7.60 6.25 -10.85
C ASN A 127 -8.23 4.87 -10.58
N LEU A 128 -9.19 4.75 -9.67
CA LEU A 128 -9.83 3.47 -9.33
C LEU A 128 -11.23 3.33 -9.93
N ASP A 129 -11.32 3.41 -11.26
CA ASP A 129 -12.58 3.28 -12.00
C ASP A 129 -13.37 2.03 -11.58
N GLY A 130 -14.62 2.24 -11.16
CA GLY A 130 -15.55 1.17 -10.75
C GLY A 130 -15.22 0.47 -9.43
N CYS A 131 -14.11 0.81 -8.76
CA CYS A 131 -13.79 0.27 -7.44
C CYS A 131 -14.50 1.07 -6.35
N ASP A 132 -15.32 0.42 -5.52
CA ASP A 132 -15.99 1.09 -4.39
C ASP A 132 -15.14 1.07 -3.12
N TRP A 133 -14.15 0.18 -3.03
CA TRP A 133 -13.34 0.01 -1.83
C TRP A 133 -11.88 -0.33 -2.12
N PHE A 134 -10.95 0.31 -1.42
CA PHE A 134 -9.52 0.12 -1.66
C PHE A 134 -8.70 0.25 -0.37
N TYR A 135 -7.61 -0.51 -0.24
CA TYR A 135 -6.67 -0.33 0.86
C TYR A 135 -5.58 0.64 0.48
N CYS A 136 -5.25 1.57 1.36
CA CYS A 136 -4.19 2.54 1.08
C CYS A 136 -3.49 3.02 2.34
N ALA A 137 -2.40 3.75 2.16
CA ALA A 137 -1.69 4.38 3.26
C ALA A 137 -1.11 5.73 2.87
N VAL A 138 -0.90 6.57 3.88
CA VAL A 138 0.01 7.70 3.81
C VAL A 138 1.24 7.33 4.61
N GLY A 139 2.43 7.49 4.02
CA GLY A 139 3.71 7.32 4.68
C GLY A 139 4.47 8.64 4.72
N ILE A 140 4.87 9.09 5.91
CA ILE A 140 5.70 10.29 6.11
C ILE A 140 6.94 9.90 6.91
N GLY A 141 8.12 9.99 6.30
CA GLY A 141 9.35 9.48 6.93
C GLY A 141 9.23 7.97 7.20
N THR A 142 9.41 7.55 8.45
CA THR A 142 9.20 6.16 8.89
C THR A 142 7.78 5.88 9.37
N LYS A 143 6.91 6.89 9.43
CA LYS A 143 5.55 6.76 9.97
C LYS A 143 4.55 6.46 8.86
N ALA A 144 3.50 5.73 9.21
CA ALA A 144 2.47 5.25 8.29
C ALA A 144 1.08 5.29 8.93
N SER A 145 0.11 5.87 8.23
CA SER A 145 -1.31 5.77 8.54
C SER A 145 -1.99 4.92 7.47
N PHE A 146 -2.73 3.91 7.90
CA PHE A 146 -3.41 2.96 7.01
C PHE A 146 -4.89 3.27 6.95
N TYR A 147 -5.47 3.17 5.76
CA TYR A 147 -6.87 3.49 5.51
C TYR A 147 -7.55 2.42 4.67
N LYS A 148 -8.86 2.33 4.86
CA LYS A 148 -9.81 1.77 3.91
C LYS A 148 -10.48 2.93 3.21
N TRP A 149 -10.21 3.09 1.93
CA TRP A 149 -10.91 4.05 1.10
C TRP A 149 -12.24 3.45 0.65
N ASP A 150 -13.31 4.24 0.75
CA ASP A 150 -14.67 3.88 0.37
C ASP A 150 -15.27 5.02 -0.44
N ARG A 151 -15.51 4.80 -1.74
CA ARG A 151 -16.02 5.84 -2.65
C ARG A 151 -17.33 6.45 -2.15
N ASN A 152 -18.16 5.65 -1.47
CA ASN A 152 -19.51 6.05 -1.06
C ASN A 152 -19.53 6.64 0.36
N ARG A 153 -18.37 6.80 0.99
CA ARG A 153 -18.27 7.29 2.36
C ARG A 153 -18.02 8.80 2.39
N GLY A 154 -19.03 9.53 2.87
CA GLY A 154 -18.95 10.97 3.12
C GLY A 154 -19.01 11.82 1.85
N ASP A 155 -19.11 13.13 2.05
CA ASP A 155 -19.35 14.09 0.96
C ASP A 155 -18.05 14.66 0.36
N ASN A 156 -16.92 14.52 1.06
CA ASN A 156 -15.61 15.01 0.61
C ASN A 156 -14.58 13.88 0.48
N HIS A 157 -13.57 14.07 -0.37
CA HIS A 157 -12.51 13.08 -0.64
C HIS A 157 -11.88 12.51 0.65
N ARG A 158 -11.60 13.33 1.65
CA ARG A 158 -10.96 12.88 2.90
C ARG A 158 -11.88 11.98 3.74
N ASP A 159 -13.19 12.24 3.72
CA ASP A 159 -14.16 11.45 4.49
C ASP A 159 -14.26 10.02 3.95
N GLN A 160 -13.86 9.81 2.69
CA GLN A 160 -13.77 8.49 2.08
C GLN A 160 -12.65 7.64 2.70
N LEU A 161 -11.66 8.23 3.38
CA LEU A 161 -10.57 7.51 4.04
C LEU A 161 -10.96 7.10 5.48
N ALA A 162 -11.25 5.81 5.69
CA ALA A 162 -11.51 5.25 7.01
C ALA A 162 -10.21 4.77 7.66
N PRO A 163 -9.72 5.42 8.73
CA PRO A 163 -8.48 5.01 9.37
C PRO A 163 -8.62 3.60 9.96
N MET A 164 -7.62 2.76 9.70
CA MET A 164 -7.54 1.40 10.24
C MET A 164 -6.95 1.39 11.67
N HIS A 165 -6.29 2.47 12.08
CA HIS A 165 -5.66 2.64 13.39
C HIS A 165 -5.90 4.04 13.94
N THR A 166 -5.86 4.20 15.27
CA THR A 166 -6.12 5.49 15.94
C THR A 166 -4.97 6.49 15.86
N ARG A 167 -3.78 6.04 15.43
CA ARG A 167 -2.59 6.88 15.24
C ARG A 167 -1.74 6.34 14.08
N ALA A 168 -0.81 7.17 13.59
CA ALA A 168 0.27 6.71 12.73
C ALA A 168 1.13 5.67 13.47
N LEU A 169 1.53 4.63 12.74
CA LEU A 169 2.44 3.56 13.15
C LEU A 169 3.83 3.82 12.61
N ASP A 170 4.87 3.49 13.35
CA ASP A 170 6.25 3.81 12.97
C ASP A 170 7.05 2.56 12.61
N PHE A 171 7.58 2.48 11.38
CA PHE A 171 8.50 1.42 10.96
C PHE A 171 9.80 1.39 11.79
N ALA A 172 10.20 2.50 12.42
CA ALA A 172 11.33 2.54 13.34
C ALA A 172 11.00 1.94 14.71
N ASN A 173 9.72 1.92 15.12
CA ASN A 173 9.29 1.44 16.43
C ASN A 173 9.00 -0.08 16.41
N PRO A 174 9.78 -0.92 17.12
CA PRO A 174 9.54 -2.37 17.19
C PRO A 174 8.12 -2.76 17.63
N ALA A 175 7.47 -1.97 18.48
CA ALA A 175 6.13 -2.27 18.97
C ALA A 175 5.05 -2.09 17.89
N ASP A 176 5.31 -1.30 16.85
CA ASP A 176 4.35 -0.97 15.80
C ASP A 176 4.43 -1.95 14.62
N ARG A 177 5.62 -2.52 14.36
CA ARG A 177 5.87 -3.43 13.23
C ARG A 177 4.93 -4.64 13.19
N PRO A 178 4.60 -5.34 14.31
CA PRO A 178 3.59 -6.41 14.28
C PRO A 178 2.20 -5.95 13.85
N VAL A 179 1.83 -4.70 14.16
CA VAL A 179 0.53 -4.14 13.76
C VAL A 179 0.53 -3.84 12.27
N ILE A 180 1.64 -3.27 11.76
CA ILE A 180 1.83 -3.02 10.32
C ILE A 180 1.76 -4.34 9.54
N GLU A 181 2.46 -5.38 9.97
CA GLU A 181 2.41 -6.71 9.35
C GLU A 181 0.99 -7.26 9.28
N ARG A 182 0.20 -7.10 10.35
CA ARG A 182 -1.19 -7.56 10.40
C ARG A 182 -2.08 -6.83 9.39
N TYR A 183 -1.88 -5.54 9.17
CA TYR A 183 -2.63 -4.82 8.13
C TYR A 183 -2.27 -5.30 6.74
N PHE A 184 -1.00 -5.62 6.48
CA PHE A 184 -0.62 -6.23 5.21
C PHE A 184 -1.12 -7.67 5.06
N GLU A 185 -1.24 -8.45 6.14
CA GLU A 185 -1.93 -9.74 6.10
C GLU A 185 -3.42 -9.57 5.78
N GLN A 186 -4.08 -8.56 6.33
CA GLN A 186 -5.46 -8.23 5.96
C GLN A 186 -5.59 -7.84 4.48
N ILE A 187 -4.72 -6.94 4.00
CA ILE A 187 -4.67 -6.54 2.58
C ILE A 187 -4.44 -7.75 1.68
N LYS A 188 -3.55 -8.65 2.09
CA LYS A 188 -3.31 -9.91 1.38
C LYS A 188 -4.60 -10.71 1.28
N ASN A 189 -5.32 -10.88 2.39
CA ASN A 189 -6.55 -11.68 2.45
C ASN A 189 -7.70 -11.08 1.65
N ASP A 190 -7.91 -9.78 1.74
CA ASP A 190 -9.14 -9.15 1.26
C ASP A 190 -8.94 -8.33 -0.03
N GLY A 191 -7.71 -7.95 -0.37
CA GLY A 191 -7.41 -6.95 -1.38
C GLY A 191 -8.01 -7.26 -2.74
N TRP A 192 -7.86 -8.49 -3.24
CA TRP A 192 -8.38 -8.88 -4.55
C TRP A 192 -9.90 -8.80 -4.68
N ASP A 193 -10.61 -9.28 -3.65
CA ASP A 193 -12.07 -9.41 -3.69
C ASP A 193 -12.73 -8.06 -3.49
N ARG A 194 -12.07 -7.17 -2.72
CA ARG A 194 -12.54 -5.82 -2.44
C ARG A 194 -12.28 -4.84 -3.57
N THR A 195 -11.29 -5.10 -4.42
CA THR A 195 -10.99 -4.27 -5.59
C THR A 195 -11.63 -4.77 -6.88
N ASP A 196 -12.65 -5.64 -6.80
CA ASP A 196 -13.40 -6.12 -7.95
C ASP A 196 -14.57 -5.18 -8.30
N PRO A 197 -14.50 -4.43 -9.42
CA PRO A 197 -15.58 -3.54 -9.84
C PRO A 197 -16.87 -4.28 -10.23
N TRP A 198 -16.82 -5.60 -10.41
CA TRP A 198 -17.98 -6.41 -10.83
C TRP A 198 -18.67 -7.12 -9.66
N LEU A 199 -18.04 -7.20 -8.49
CA LEU A 199 -18.68 -7.78 -7.30
C LEU A 199 -19.45 -6.74 -6.48
N SER A 200 -19.10 -5.46 -6.60
CA SER A 200 -19.75 -4.39 -5.83
C SER A 200 -21.14 -3.99 -6.35
N SER A 201 -21.55 -4.49 -7.52
CA SER A 201 -22.91 -4.32 -8.07
C SER A 201 -23.89 -5.43 -7.66
N SER A 202 -23.47 -6.38 -6.82
CA SER A 202 -24.24 -7.58 -6.47
C SER A 202 -24.71 -7.68 -5.01
N LEU A 203 -24.50 -6.63 -4.20
CA LEU A 203 -24.93 -6.53 -2.79
C LEU A 203 -25.81 -5.28 -2.61
#